data_AF-A0A494WPV0-F1
#
_entry.id   AF-A0A494WPV0-F1
#
_cell.length_a   1.000
_cell.length_b   1.000
_cell.length_c   1.000
_cell.angle_alpha   90.00
_cell.angle_beta   90.00
_cell.angle_gamma   90.00
#
_symmetry.space_group_name_H-M   'P 1'
#
loop_
_entity.id
_entity.type
_entity.pdbx_description
1 polymer ?
#
loop_
_entity_poly.entity_id
_entity_poly.type
_entity_poly.pdbx_seq_one_letter_code
_entity_poly.pdbx_strand_id
1 'polypeptide(L)'
;MEGFCPELQTCPCCGAKGSCRIHAYYGRSLVDFVGGTPVRHSLCILRLICTCGHTHAILPDFIIPYSGYGLFFLLRVLAEYFLHLSTVERLCERFSISLSQLRRWLDLFRVQKVEWLGILSSVEISALSFLKALSIQPAYSDFASAFVRRFAKSFLQSHRNPAPYCQQVFGP
;
A
#
# COMPACT_ATOMS: atom_id res chain seq x y z
N MET A 1 -16.24 -3.30 -10.96
CA MET A 1 -15.31 -3.40 -12.12
C MET A 1 -16.02 -3.12 -13.44
N GLU A 2 -17.16 -2.42 -13.45
CA GLU A 2 -17.71 -1.93 -14.72
C GLU A 2 -16.72 -0.91 -15.29
N GLY A 3 -16.31 -1.12 -16.55
CA GLY A 3 -15.40 -0.21 -17.27
C GLY A 3 -13.90 -0.50 -17.15
N PHE A 4 -13.44 -1.52 -16.41
CA PHE A 4 -12.02 -1.91 -16.48
C PHE A 4 -11.74 -2.70 -17.76
N CYS A 5 -10.99 -2.11 -18.69
CA CYS A 5 -10.54 -2.77 -19.92
C CYS A 5 -9.05 -3.17 -19.81
N PRO A 6 -8.74 -4.48 -19.71
CA PRO A 6 -7.37 -4.99 -19.66
C PRO A 6 -6.50 -4.55 -20.85
N GLU A 7 -7.11 -4.42 -22.03
CA GLU A 7 -6.43 -4.08 -23.27
C GLU A 7 -5.92 -2.64 -23.23
N LEU A 8 -6.56 -1.75 -22.48
CA LEU A 8 -6.15 -0.36 -22.37
C LEU A 8 -5.00 -0.14 -21.36
N GLN A 9 -4.57 -1.20 -20.66
CA GLN A 9 -3.52 -1.10 -19.65
C GLN A 9 -2.13 -0.99 -20.28
N THR A 10 -1.30 -0.15 -19.70
CA THR A 10 0.11 -0.01 -20.07
C THR A 10 0.98 -0.95 -19.25
N CYS A 11 1.85 -1.70 -19.94
CA CYS A 11 2.82 -2.58 -19.29
C CYS A 11 3.83 -1.75 -18.48
N PRO A 12 3.98 -1.99 -17.16
CA PRO A 12 4.96 -1.28 -16.33
C PRO A 12 6.42 -1.67 -16.63
N CYS A 13 6.67 -2.79 -17.32
CA CYS A 13 8.02 -3.24 -17.64
C CYS A 13 8.56 -2.69 -18.97
N CYS A 14 7.73 -2.62 -20.02
CA CYS A 14 8.16 -2.20 -21.36
C CYS A 14 7.44 -0.96 -21.90
N GLY A 15 6.42 -0.45 -21.21
CA GLY A 15 5.66 0.73 -21.62
C GLY A 15 4.65 0.50 -22.75
N ALA A 16 4.50 -0.73 -23.26
CA ALA A 16 3.53 -1.04 -24.31
C ALA A 16 2.09 -0.86 -23.79
N LYS A 17 1.29 -0.08 -24.52
CA LYS A 17 -0.16 0.09 -24.33
C LYS A 17 -0.90 -0.83 -25.30
N GLY A 18 -2.12 -1.28 -25.00
CA GLY A 18 -2.86 -2.16 -25.93
C GLY A 18 -2.43 -3.63 -25.90
N SER A 19 -1.33 -3.94 -25.21
CA SER A 19 -0.60 -5.21 -25.37
C SER A 19 -0.79 -6.18 -24.20
N CYS A 20 -1.60 -5.81 -23.21
CA CYS A 20 -1.92 -6.64 -22.07
C CYS A 20 -3.22 -7.41 -22.32
N ARG A 21 -3.22 -8.71 -21.99
CA ARG A 21 -4.42 -9.55 -21.99
C ARG A 21 -4.59 -10.25 -20.64
N ILE A 22 -5.81 -10.68 -20.34
CA ILE A 22 -6.08 -11.51 -19.16
C ILE A 22 -5.25 -12.78 -19.24
N HIS A 23 -4.53 -13.09 -18.16
CA HIS A 23 -3.69 -14.28 -18.06
C HIS A 23 -4.23 -15.28 -17.06
N ALA A 24 -4.51 -14.82 -15.84
CA ALA A 24 -4.94 -15.69 -14.74
C ALA A 24 -5.59 -14.88 -13.62
N TYR A 25 -6.13 -15.60 -12.65
CA TYR A 25 -6.53 -15.08 -11.36
C TYR A 25 -5.79 -15.82 -10.26
N TYR A 26 -5.46 -15.16 -9.15
CA TYR A 26 -4.88 -15.81 -7.99
C TYR A 26 -5.49 -15.31 -6.68
N GLY A 27 -5.59 -16.21 -5.71
CA GLY A 27 -6.01 -15.87 -4.36
C GLY A 27 -4.89 -15.15 -3.61
N ARG A 28 -5.20 -14.00 -3.02
CA ARG A 28 -4.27 -13.24 -2.17
C ARG A 28 -4.85 -13.13 -0.76
N SER A 29 -4.14 -13.69 0.20
CA SER A 29 -4.49 -13.52 1.60
C SER A 29 -4.08 -12.14 2.11
N LEU A 30 -5.01 -11.43 2.74
CA LEU A 30 -4.81 -10.11 3.33
C LEU A 30 -5.34 -10.13 4.76
N VAL A 31 -4.54 -9.66 5.71
CA VAL A 31 -4.98 -9.38 7.08
C VAL A 31 -5.51 -7.95 7.13
N ASP A 32 -6.72 -7.82 7.65
CA ASP A 32 -7.39 -6.54 7.89
C ASP A 32 -8.05 -6.55 9.29
N PHE A 33 -8.85 -5.54 9.60
CA PHE A 33 -9.48 -5.37 10.91
C PHE A 33 -10.99 -5.17 10.78
N VAL A 34 -11.76 -6.15 11.27
CA VAL A 34 -13.24 -6.12 11.23
C VAL A 34 -13.76 -6.24 12.64
N GLY A 35 -14.63 -5.32 13.05
CA GLY A 35 -15.28 -5.37 14.37
C GLY A 35 -14.31 -5.39 15.56
N GLY A 36 -13.13 -4.77 15.45
CA GLY A 36 -12.17 -4.75 16.56
C GLY A 36 -11.17 -5.92 16.58
N THR A 37 -11.23 -6.83 15.62
CA THR A 37 -10.42 -8.05 15.59
C THR A 37 -9.66 -8.18 14.26
N PRO A 38 -8.40 -8.64 14.26
CA PRO A 38 -7.70 -8.99 13.03
C PRO A 38 -8.41 -10.13 12.31
N VAL A 39 -8.73 -9.96 11.03
CA VAL A 39 -9.36 -10.98 10.20
C VAL A 39 -8.54 -11.19 8.93
N ARG A 40 -8.44 -12.45 8.52
CA ARG A 40 -7.77 -12.84 7.28
C ARG A 40 -8.81 -13.09 6.20
N HIS A 41 -8.75 -12.32 5.12
CA HIS A 41 -9.60 -12.50 3.95
C HIS A 41 -8.78 -12.95 2.75
N SER A 42 -9.43 -13.59 1.77
CA SER A 42 -8.82 -13.94 0.49
C SER A 42 -9.46 -13.09 -0.61
N LEU A 43 -8.61 -12.38 -1.36
CA LEU A 43 -9.00 -11.55 -2.49
C LEU A 43 -8.65 -12.26 -3.79
N CYS A 44 -9.56 -12.26 -4.75
CA CYS A 44 -9.27 -12.74 -6.10
C CYS A 44 -8.61 -11.62 -6.90
N ILE A 45 -7.32 -11.79 -7.24
CA ILE A 45 -6.53 -10.78 -7.95
C ILE A 45 -6.40 -11.18 -9.41
N LEU A 46 -6.79 -10.26 -10.30
CA LEU A 46 -6.58 -10.37 -11.74
C LEU A 46 -5.10 -10.21 -12.08
N ARG A 47 -4.60 -11.10 -12.94
CA ARG A 47 -3.26 -11.03 -13.52
C ARG A 47 -3.36 -10.86 -15.04
N LEU A 48 -2.68 -9.86 -15.56
CA LEU A 48 -2.49 -9.63 -16.98
C LEU A 48 -1.13 -10.19 -17.42
N ILE A 49 -0.99 -10.47 -18.71
CA ILE A 49 0.29 -10.77 -19.37
C ILE A 49 0.48 -9.82 -20.55
N CYS A 50 1.67 -9.22 -20.65
CA CYS A 50 2.07 -8.41 -21.79
C CYS A 50 2.76 -9.27 -22.85
N THR A 51 2.72 -8.83 -24.11
CA THR A 51 3.51 -9.39 -25.21
C THR A 51 5.02 -9.46 -24.96
N CYS A 52 5.58 -8.65 -24.05
CA CYS A 52 6.97 -8.74 -23.61
C CYS A 52 7.26 -9.91 -22.64
N GLY A 53 6.28 -10.77 -22.39
CA GLY A 53 6.40 -11.97 -21.54
C GLY A 53 6.22 -11.73 -20.04
N HIS A 54 6.06 -10.48 -19.59
CA HIS A 54 5.90 -10.16 -18.17
C HIS A 54 4.43 -10.20 -17.74
N THR A 55 4.19 -10.63 -16.50
CA THR A 55 2.86 -10.64 -15.88
C THR A 55 2.68 -9.52 -14.86
N HIS A 56 1.47 -8.97 -14.75
CA HIS A 56 1.15 -7.84 -13.88
C HIS A 56 -0.12 -8.11 -13.08
N ALA A 57 -0.07 -7.86 -11.77
CA ALA A 57 -1.25 -7.95 -10.91
C ALA A 57 -2.01 -6.61 -10.92
N ILE A 58 -3.33 -6.67 -11.06
CA ILE A 58 -4.21 -5.50 -10.89
C ILE A 58 -4.66 -5.47 -9.44
N LEU A 59 -4.10 -4.53 -8.67
CA LEU A 59 -4.32 -4.41 -7.24
C LEU A 59 -5.15 -3.15 -6.95
N PRO A 60 -6.19 -3.26 -6.09
CA PRO A 60 -6.76 -2.09 -5.42
C PRO A 60 -5.69 -1.29 -4.66
N ASP A 61 -5.90 0.01 -4.54
CA ASP A 61 -4.97 0.96 -3.92
C ASP A 61 -4.70 0.71 -2.42
N PHE A 62 -5.65 0.09 -1.71
CA PHE A 62 -5.47 -0.32 -0.32
C PHE A 62 -4.56 -1.56 -0.14
N ILE A 63 -4.15 -2.22 -1.22
CA ILE A 63 -3.26 -3.37 -1.17
C ILE A 63 -1.81 -2.94 -1.40
N ILE A 64 -0.99 -3.05 -0.35
CA ILE A 64 0.46 -2.85 -0.43
C ILE A 64 1.08 -4.09 -1.12
N PRO A 65 1.79 -4.00 -2.26
CA PRO A 65 2.36 -5.18 -2.91
C PRO A 65 3.39 -5.88 -2.03
N TYR A 66 3.41 -7.21 -2.12
CA TYR A 66 4.24 -8.10 -1.29
C TYR A 66 3.97 -8.04 0.23
N SER A 67 2.98 -7.25 0.67
CA SER A 67 2.46 -7.30 2.03
C SER A 67 1.33 -8.32 2.16
N GLY A 68 1.33 -9.08 3.26
CA GLY A 68 0.18 -9.88 3.70
C GLY A 68 -0.84 -9.09 4.51
N TYR A 69 -0.62 -7.79 4.70
CA TYR A 69 -1.47 -6.89 5.48
C TYR A 69 -2.00 -5.76 4.59
N GLY A 70 -3.27 -5.39 4.80
CA GLY A 70 -3.88 -4.24 4.15
C GLY A 70 -3.27 -2.93 4.63
N LEU A 71 -3.39 -1.88 3.81
CA LEU A 71 -2.95 -0.55 4.18
C LEU A 71 -3.66 -0.07 5.45
N PHE A 72 -4.99 -0.14 5.50
CA PHE A 72 -5.76 0.38 6.63
C PHE A 72 -5.44 -0.34 7.94
N PHE A 73 -5.13 -1.65 7.88
CA PHE A 73 -4.59 -2.38 9.02
C PHE A 73 -3.31 -1.73 9.55
N LEU A 74 -2.32 -1.49 8.68
CA LEU A 74 -1.07 -0.85 9.08
C LEU A 74 -1.29 0.56 9.62
N LEU A 75 -2.11 1.37 8.95
CA LEU A 75 -2.42 2.73 9.39
C LEU A 75 -3.09 2.72 10.76
N ARG A 76 -3.98 1.75 11.04
CA ARG A 76 -4.61 1.60 12.36
C ARG A 76 -3.60 1.24 13.44
N VAL A 77 -2.73 0.26 13.19
CA VAL A 77 -1.65 -0.12 14.13
C VAL A 77 -0.78 1.09 14.47
N LEU A 78 -0.35 1.84 13.44
CA LEU A 78 0.48 3.04 13.62
C LEU A 78 -0.27 4.13 14.39
N ALA A 79 -1.55 4.36 14.08
CA ALA A 79 -2.36 5.35 14.79
C ALA A 79 -2.50 5.02 16.28
N GLU A 80 -2.82 3.77 16.63
CA GLU A 80 -2.92 3.37 18.04
C GLU A 80 -1.58 3.46 18.80
N TYR A 81 -0.47 3.15 18.12
CA TYR A 81 0.87 3.33 18.66
C TYR A 81 1.17 4.80 18.98
N PHE A 82 0.95 5.72 18.02
CA PHE A 82 1.22 7.15 18.21
C PHE A 82 0.23 7.86 19.14
N LEU A 83 -0.97 7.30 19.33
CA LEU A 83 -1.94 7.77 20.32
C LEU A 83 -1.65 7.25 21.73
N HIS A 84 -0.69 6.33 21.90
CA HIS A 84 -0.36 5.70 23.18
C HIS A 84 -1.58 5.07 23.87
N LEU A 85 -2.50 4.47 23.10
CA LEU A 85 -3.75 3.91 23.65
C LEU A 85 -3.52 2.66 24.51
N SER A 86 -2.37 2.00 24.35
CA SER A 86 -1.99 0.82 25.13
C SER A 86 -0.47 0.64 25.12
N THR A 87 0.02 -0.28 25.95
CA THR A 87 1.43 -0.67 25.92
C THR A 87 1.78 -1.35 24.60
N VAL A 88 3.07 -1.38 24.26
CA VAL A 88 3.54 -2.00 23.01
C VAL A 88 3.22 -3.50 22.99
N GLU A 89 3.29 -4.17 24.13
CA GLU A 89 2.97 -5.58 24.30
C GLU A 89 1.49 -5.84 24.00
N ARG A 90 0.60 -5.05 24.60
CA ARG A 90 -0.85 -5.16 24.40
C ARG A 90 -1.27 -4.80 22.98
N LEU A 91 -0.59 -3.83 22.36
CA LEU A 91 -0.76 -3.50 20.95
C LEU A 91 -0.38 -4.70 20.06
N CYS A 92 0.81 -5.29 20.28
CA CYS A 92 1.26 -6.46 19.52
C CYS A 92 0.30 -7.64 19.65
N GLU A 93 -0.17 -7.91 20.87
CA GLU A 93 -1.15 -8.97 21.16
C GLU A 93 -2.47 -8.71 20.43
N ARG A 94 -3.06 -7.52 20.59
CA ARG A 94 -4.33 -7.12 19.96
C ARG A 94 -4.31 -7.28 18.45
N PHE A 95 -3.21 -6.88 17.82
CA PHE A 95 -3.07 -6.95 16.36
C PHE A 95 -2.48 -8.29 15.87
N SER A 96 -2.13 -9.21 16.78
CA SER A 96 -1.50 -10.49 16.46
C SER A 96 -0.23 -10.32 15.61
N ILE A 97 0.59 -9.32 15.94
CA ILE A 97 1.86 -9.00 15.26
C ILE A 97 3.03 -9.16 16.21
N SER A 98 4.22 -9.42 15.67
CA SER A 98 5.44 -9.41 16.47
C SER A 98 5.96 -8.00 16.71
N LEU A 99 6.71 -7.81 17.80
CA LEU A 99 7.43 -6.56 18.07
C LEU A 99 8.37 -6.17 16.91
N SER A 100 9.01 -7.15 16.27
CA SER A 100 9.88 -6.92 15.11
C SER A 100 9.11 -6.39 13.89
N GLN A 101 7.89 -6.91 13.65
CA GLN A 101 7.02 -6.40 12.58
C GLN A 101 6.59 -4.96 12.87
N LEU A 102 6.16 -4.67 14.09
CA LEU A 102 5.79 -3.31 14.51
C LEU A 102 6.96 -2.33 14.31
N ARG A 103 8.16 -2.67 14.80
CA ARG A 103 9.36 -1.84 14.63
C ARG A 103 9.66 -1.58 13.16
N ARG A 104 9.61 -2.60 12.32
CA ARG A 104 9.82 -2.47 10.87
C ARG A 104 8.84 -1.49 10.23
N TRP A 105 7.56 -1.53 10.62
CA TRP A 105 6.57 -0.59 10.10
C TRP A 105 6.77 0.83 10.60
N LEU A 106 7.13 1.01 11.87
CA LEU A 106 7.45 2.32 12.44
C LEU A 106 8.64 2.97 11.73
N ASP A 107 9.71 2.21 11.51
CA ASP A 107 10.91 2.71 10.84
C ASP A 107 10.61 3.08 9.38
N LEU A 108 9.90 2.19 8.66
CA LEU A 108 9.48 2.45 7.29
C LEU A 108 8.58 3.69 7.19
N PHE A 109 7.60 3.82 8.08
CA PHE A 109 6.71 4.98 8.13
C PHE A 109 7.50 6.27 8.36
N ARG A 110 8.44 6.28 9.31
CA ARG A 110 9.27 7.46 9.61
C ARG A 110 10.10 7.88 8.41
N VAL A 111 10.76 6.93 7.74
CA VAL A 111 11.54 7.19 6.53
C VAL A 111 10.64 7.78 5.45
N GLN A 112 9.52 7.14 5.13
CA GLN A 112 8.65 7.57 4.04
C GLN A 112 7.90 8.87 4.35
N LYS A 113 7.61 9.17 5.61
CA LYS A 113 7.09 10.48 6.03
C LYS A 113 8.09 11.59 5.73
N VAL A 114 9.37 11.39 6.04
CA VAL A 114 10.44 12.34 5.70
C VAL A 114 10.59 12.46 4.19
N GLU A 115 10.58 11.34 3.45
CA GLU A 115 10.63 11.35 1.98
C GLU A 115 9.49 12.20 1.40
N TRP A 116 8.27 12.02 1.90
CA TRP A 116 7.07 12.69 1.40
C TRP A 116 7.02 14.19 1.76
N LEU A 117 7.15 14.52 3.04
CA LEU A 117 7.03 15.89 3.54
C LEU A 117 8.29 16.73 3.27
N GLY A 118 9.43 16.09 3.06
CA GLY A 118 10.73 16.74 3.15
C GLY A 118 11.19 16.91 4.61
N ILE A 119 12.48 17.22 4.79
CA ILE A 119 13.11 17.25 6.12
C ILE A 119 12.45 18.30 7.03
N LEU A 120 12.31 19.54 6.55
CA LEU A 120 11.80 20.67 7.34
C LEU A 120 10.36 20.42 7.81
N SER A 121 9.43 20.17 6.88
CA SER A 121 8.03 19.91 7.23
C SER A 121 7.83 18.61 8.01
N SER A 122 8.73 17.62 7.88
CA SER A 122 8.66 16.40 8.70
C SER A 122 9.00 16.65 10.17
N VAL A 123 9.86 17.62 10.49
CA VAL A 123 10.16 18.00 11.89
C VAL A 123 8.96 18.69 12.53
N GLU A 124 8.27 19.56 11.78
CA GLU A 124 7.12 20.32 12.27
C GLU A 124 5.86 19.45 12.43
N ILE A 125 5.61 18.54 11.48
CA ILE A 125 4.40 17.72 11.47
C ILE A 125 4.65 16.44 12.27
N SER A 126 3.91 16.24 13.36
CA SER A 126 3.97 15.00 14.13
C SER A 126 3.55 13.77 13.29
N ALA A 127 4.03 12.57 13.65
CA ALA A 127 3.62 11.33 13.01
C ALA A 127 2.09 11.13 13.03
N LEU A 128 1.45 11.45 14.16
CA LEU A 128 0.00 11.37 14.31
C LEU A 128 -0.73 12.38 13.44
N SER A 129 -0.24 13.63 13.37
CA SER A 129 -0.82 14.68 12.52
C SER A 129 -0.76 14.29 11.05
N PHE A 130 0.36 13.70 10.61
CA PHE A 130 0.49 13.20 9.24
C PHE A 130 -0.51 12.06 8.94
N LEU A 131 -0.65 11.07 9.85
CA LEU A 131 -1.65 10.00 9.69
C LEU A 131 -3.08 10.51 9.66
N LYS A 132 -3.42 11.48 10.52
CA LYS A 132 -4.74 12.13 10.52
C LYS A 132 -5.00 12.83 9.20
N ALA A 133 -4.01 13.56 8.67
CA ALA A 133 -4.14 14.21 7.37
C ALA A 133 -4.41 13.20 6.24
N LEU A 134 -3.73 12.05 6.22
CA LEU A 134 -4.01 10.97 5.26
C LEU A 134 -5.44 10.42 5.38
N SER A 135 -5.97 10.35 6.60
CA SER A 135 -7.29 9.76 6.88
C SER A 135 -8.46 10.69 6.56
N ILE A 136 -8.22 12.01 6.52
CA ILE A 136 -9.24 13.04 6.24
C ILE A 136 -9.28 13.38 4.74
N GLN A 137 -8.35 12.87 3.93
CA GLN A 137 -8.40 13.09 2.49
C GLN A 137 -9.68 12.50 1.89
N PRO A 138 -10.38 13.24 1.01
CA PRO A 138 -11.61 12.76 0.37
C PRO A 138 -11.39 11.45 -0.40
N ALA A 139 -10.22 11.31 -1.02
CA ALA A 139 -9.81 10.13 -1.75
C ALA A 139 -8.35 9.79 -1.42
N TYR A 140 -8.12 8.70 -0.67
CA TYR A 140 -6.77 8.19 -0.40
C TYR A 140 -5.98 7.90 -1.69
N SER A 141 -6.69 7.53 -2.77
CA SER A 141 -6.13 7.29 -4.09
C SER A 141 -5.30 8.46 -4.60
N ASP A 142 -5.62 9.71 -4.24
CA ASP A 142 -4.87 10.89 -4.68
C ASP A 142 -3.47 10.91 -4.07
N PHE A 143 -3.37 10.68 -2.77
CA PHE A 143 -2.09 10.49 -2.08
C PHE A 143 -1.34 9.27 -2.62
N ALA A 144 -2.01 8.12 -2.73
CA ALA A 144 -1.38 6.88 -3.19
C ALA A 144 -0.76 7.06 -4.58
N SER A 145 -1.51 7.67 -5.50
CA SER A 145 -1.07 7.97 -6.86
C SER A 145 0.11 8.92 -6.87
N ALA A 146 0.03 10.02 -6.11
CA ALA A 146 1.10 10.99 -6.03
C ALA A 146 2.38 10.42 -5.38
N PHE A 147 2.23 9.55 -4.38
CA PHE A 147 3.34 8.86 -3.73
C PHE A 147 4.03 7.88 -4.68
N VAL A 148 3.26 7.04 -5.38
CA VAL A 148 3.78 6.11 -6.40
C VAL A 148 4.47 6.86 -7.52
N ARG A 149 3.91 7.99 -7.97
CA ARG A 149 4.53 8.87 -8.98
C ARG A 149 5.89 9.40 -8.55
N ARG A 150 6.01 9.77 -7.27
CA ARG A 150 7.24 10.36 -6.73
C ARG A 150 8.33 9.33 -6.42
N PHE A 151 7.96 8.12 -6.00
CA PHE A 151 8.91 7.15 -5.44
C PHE A 151 8.93 5.78 -6.13
N ALA A 152 8.10 5.57 -7.14
CA ALA A 152 7.94 4.30 -7.85
C ALA A 152 7.67 3.06 -6.96
N LYS A 153 7.10 3.30 -5.76
CA LYS A 153 6.74 2.29 -4.76
C LYS A 153 5.48 2.74 -4.03
N SER A 154 4.69 1.80 -3.49
CA SER A 154 3.58 2.16 -2.61
C SER A 154 4.07 2.65 -1.26
N PHE A 155 3.28 3.52 -0.63
CA PHE A 155 3.43 3.82 0.78
C PHE A 155 3.36 2.52 1.60
N LEU A 156 4.23 2.40 2.59
CA LEU A 156 4.46 1.24 3.45
C LEU A 156 4.87 -0.06 2.71
N GLN A 157 5.30 0.02 1.46
CA GLN A 157 5.91 -1.11 0.76
C GLN A 157 7.35 -1.34 1.24
N SER A 158 7.61 -2.50 1.83
CA SER A 158 8.93 -2.94 2.27
C SER A 158 9.28 -4.24 1.56
N HIS A 159 9.83 -4.13 0.35
CA HIS A 159 10.38 -5.26 -0.40
C HIS A 159 11.68 -4.85 -1.08
N ARG A 160 12.67 -5.75 -1.08
CA ARG A 160 14.00 -5.49 -1.66
C ARG A 160 13.90 -5.07 -3.14
N ASN A 161 12.96 -5.67 -3.86
CA ASN A 161 12.62 -5.36 -5.24
C ASN A 161 11.19 -4.81 -5.29
N PRO A 162 10.96 -3.49 -5.19
CA PRO A 162 9.61 -2.94 -5.22
C PRO A 162 8.89 -3.35 -6.52
N ALA A 163 7.57 -3.46 -6.43
CA ALA A 163 6.76 -3.84 -7.59
C ALA A 163 6.88 -2.76 -8.66
N PRO A 164 7.10 -3.10 -9.95
CA PRO A 164 7.10 -2.11 -11.00
C PRO A 164 5.68 -1.57 -11.17
N TYR A 165 5.52 -0.27 -10.92
CA TYR A 165 4.26 0.46 -11.11
C TYR A 165 4.20 1.08 -12.50
N CYS A 166 3.02 1.06 -13.13
CA CYS A 166 2.82 1.81 -14.36
C CYS A 166 2.63 3.28 -14.00
N GLN A 167 3.69 4.06 -14.11
CA GLN A 167 3.69 5.48 -13.73
C GLN A 167 2.67 6.31 -14.50
N GLN A 168 2.36 5.92 -15.75
CA GLN A 168 1.39 6.60 -16.61
C GLN A 168 -0.05 6.50 -16.12
N VAL A 169 -0.39 5.50 -15.29
CA VAL A 169 -1.73 5.33 -14.71
C VAL A 169 -1.98 6.33 -13.56
N PHE A 170 -0.90 6.91 -13.00
CA PHE A 170 -0.95 7.87 -11.91
C PHE A 170 -0.68 9.31 -12.38
N GLY A 171 -0.79 9.55 -13.70
CA GLY A 171 -0.79 10.88 -14.29
C GLY A 171 -2.13 11.60 -14.06
N PRO A 172 -2.16 12.94 -14.11
CA PRO A 172 -3.41 13.71 -14.14
C PRO A 172 -4.23 13.43 -15.41
#